data_AF-A4FIS3-F1
#
_entry.id   AF-A4FIS3-F1
#
_cell.length_a   1.000
_cell.length_b   1.000
_cell.length_c   1.000
_cell.angle_alpha   90.00
_cell.angle_beta   90.00
_cell.angle_gamma   90.00
#
_symmetry.space_group_name_H-M   'P 1'
#
loop_
_entity.id
_entity.type
_entity.pdbx_description
1 polymer ?
#
loop_
_entity_poly.entity_id
_entity_poly.type
_entity_poly.pdbx_seq_one_letter_code
_entity_poly.pdbx_strand_id
1 'polypeptide(L)'
;MTAGFTPNIAHYADEWDTGTALVAHHFGIILVPRLARLHDDWPVVRIRLHGEPAPARRILAATRLGRRDHPMIAASLSTISTTAAALLPSPRETDGAKEKPPRNRS
;
A
#
# COMPACT_ATOMS: atom_id res chain seq x y z
N MET A 1 0.00 -9.61 -9.49
CA MET A 1 -0.11 -9.03 -10.85
C MET A 1 0.18 -7.55 -10.73
N THR A 2 1.09 -7.01 -11.53
CA THR A 2 1.23 -5.56 -11.77
C THR A 2 -0.12 -5.03 -12.27
N ALA A 3 -0.43 -3.74 -12.10
CA ALA A 3 -1.72 -3.11 -12.44
C ALA A 3 -2.08 -3.11 -13.97
N GLY A 4 -1.62 -4.11 -14.73
CA GLY A 4 -1.90 -4.29 -16.15
C GLY A 4 -1.00 -3.50 -17.09
N PHE A 5 -0.04 -2.72 -16.59
CA PHE A 5 0.85 -1.92 -17.42
C PHE A 5 2.30 -1.95 -16.90
N THR A 6 3.25 -1.66 -17.80
CA THR A 6 4.67 -1.49 -17.50
C THR A 6 5.04 -0.02 -17.73
N PRO A 7 5.45 0.73 -16.69
CA PRO A 7 5.84 2.13 -16.85
C PRO A 7 7.15 2.25 -17.64
N ASN A 8 7.31 3.35 -18.38
CA ASN A 8 8.61 3.76 -18.88
C ASN A 8 9.41 4.40 -17.73
N ILE A 9 10.55 3.81 -17.37
CA ILE A 9 11.36 4.29 -16.25
C ILE A 9 12.30 5.39 -16.73
N ALA A 10 12.01 6.64 -16.37
CA ALA A 10 12.85 7.80 -16.68
C ALA A 10 14.02 7.98 -15.69
N HIS A 11 13.80 7.67 -14.41
CA HIS A 11 14.75 7.91 -13.33
C HIS A 11 14.69 6.79 -12.28
N TYR A 12 15.80 6.58 -11.57
CA TYR A 12 15.92 5.67 -10.43
C TYR A 12 16.26 6.47 -9.17
N ALA A 13 15.56 6.20 -8.08
CA ALA A 13 15.81 6.77 -6.76
C ALA A 13 15.53 5.71 -5.70
N ASP A 14 16.48 5.52 -4.77
CA ASP A 14 16.35 4.54 -3.68
C ASP A 14 15.63 5.12 -2.46
N GLU A 15 15.54 6.45 -2.39
CA GLU A 15 14.94 7.19 -1.29
C GLU A 15 13.67 7.91 -1.74
N TRP A 16 12.66 7.92 -0.87
CA TRP A 16 11.38 8.57 -1.15
C TRP A 16 11.52 10.09 -1.28
N ASP A 17 12.41 10.71 -0.50
CA ASP A 17 12.61 12.17 -0.54
C ASP A 17 13.23 12.60 -1.87
N THR A 18 14.25 11.89 -2.34
CA THR A 18 14.85 12.10 -3.67
C THR A 18 13.81 11.90 -4.78
N GLY A 19 13.02 10.82 -4.73
CA GLY A 19 11.93 10.61 -5.68
C GLY A 19 10.88 11.72 -5.66
N THR A 20 10.55 12.25 -4.48
CA THR A 20 9.56 13.32 -4.31
C THR A 20 10.06 14.64 -4.85
N ALA A 21 11.34 14.97 -4.65
CA ALA A 21 11.97 16.16 -5.24
C ALA A 21 11.93 16.11 -6.78
N LEU A 22 12.17 14.94 -7.38
CA LEU A 22 12.05 14.77 -8.84
C LEU A 22 10.63 15.07 -9.33
N VAL A 23 9.59 14.59 -8.64
CA VAL A 23 8.19 14.90 -8.97
C VAL A 23 7.89 16.38 -8.79
N ALA A 24 8.38 17.01 -7.71
CA ALA A 24 8.21 18.43 -7.45
C ALA A 24 8.82 19.31 -8.56
N HIS A 25 9.89 18.83 -9.20
CA HIS A 25 10.54 19.48 -10.35
C HIS A 25 10.03 18.96 -11.72
N HIS A 26 8.86 18.33 -11.77
CA HIS A 26 8.17 17.89 -12.98
C HIS A 26 8.88 16.77 -13.77
N PHE A 27 9.74 15.97 -13.13
CA PHE A 27 10.40 14.80 -13.75
C PHE A 27 9.52 13.52 -13.77
N GLY A 28 8.20 13.66 -13.58
CA GLY A 28 7.23 12.57 -13.75
C GLY A 28 6.43 12.26 -12.50
N ILE A 29 6.14 10.97 -12.29
CA ILE A 29 5.38 10.45 -11.14
C ILE A 29 6.15 9.31 -10.47
N ILE A 30 5.88 9.07 -9.19
CA ILE A 30 6.39 7.94 -8.44
C ILE A 30 5.27 7.17 -7.74
N LEU A 31 5.49 5.89 -7.49
CA LEU A 31 4.62 5.09 -6.61
C LEU A 31 5.23 5.03 -5.22
N VAL A 32 4.47 5.50 -4.22
CA VAL A 32 4.88 5.47 -2.82
C VAL A 32 3.95 4.57 -2.01
N PRO A 33 4.47 3.72 -1.10
CA PRO A 33 3.64 3.01 -0.13
C PRO A 33 2.85 4.00 0.72
N ARG A 34 1.63 3.62 1.14
CA ARG A 34 0.82 4.47 2.04
C ARG A 34 1.57 4.88 3.32
N LEU A 35 2.39 3.97 3.86
CA LEU A 35 3.18 4.19 5.08
C LEU A 35 4.46 5.00 4.86
N ALA A 36 4.82 5.38 3.62
CA ALA A 36 5.92 6.29 3.39
C ALA A 36 5.57 7.67 3.97
N ARG A 37 6.49 8.20 4.80
CA ARG A 37 6.49 9.58 5.25
C ARG A 37 7.20 10.39 4.18
N LEU A 38 6.54 11.43 3.68
CA LEU A 38 7.10 12.38 2.73
C LEU A 38 7.14 13.73 3.44
N HIS A 39 8.13 14.57 3.12
CA HIS A 39 8.14 15.95 3.58
C HIS A 39 6.97 16.73 2.98
N ASP A 40 6.21 17.44 3.83
CA ASP A 40 5.07 18.27 3.42
C ASP A 40 5.49 19.55 2.69
N ASP A 41 6.79 19.88 2.70
CA ASP A 41 7.34 21.11 2.10
C ASP A 41 7.40 21.08 0.57
N TRP A 42 7.30 19.88 -0.03
CA TRP A 42 7.33 19.74 -1.49
C TRP A 42 5.94 20.00 -2.09
N PRO A 43 5.83 20.76 -3.20
CA PRO A 43 4.55 21.05 -3.87
C PRO A 43 4.05 19.84 -4.68
N VAL A 44 3.82 18.71 -4.01
CA VAL A 44 3.34 17.45 -4.61
C VAL A 44 2.03 17.03 -3.98
N VAL A 45 1.22 16.26 -4.73
CA VAL A 45 -0.03 15.70 -4.23
C VAL A 45 0.02 14.18 -4.24
N ARG A 46 -0.51 13.54 -3.19
CA ARG A 46 -0.63 12.08 -3.12
C ARG A 46 -2.00 11.65 -3.63
N ILE A 47 -2.03 10.95 -4.75
CA ILE A 47 -3.26 10.36 -5.31
C ILE A 47 -3.34 8.91 -4.86
N ARG A 48 -4.47 8.52 -4.26
CA ARG A 48 -4.70 7.13 -3.88
C ARG A 48 -5.00 6.29 -5.14
N LEU A 49 -4.34 5.14 -5.27
CA LEU A 49 -4.66 4.20 -6.34
C LEU A 49 -5.97 3.46 -6.04
N HIS A 50 -6.82 3.37 -7.07
CA HIS A 50 -8.09 2.64 -7.07
C HIS A 50 -8.03 1.47 -8.08
N GLY A 51 -8.99 0.53 -7.99
CA GLY A 51 -9.07 -0.64 -8.86
C GLY A 51 -8.49 -1.93 -8.25
N GLU A 52 -8.82 -3.06 -8.89
CA GLU A 52 -8.33 -4.39 -8.52
C GLU A 52 -7.53 -5.02 -9.69
N PRO A 53 -6.27 -5.47 -9.45
CA PRO A 53 -5.52 -5.38 -8.20
C PRO A 53 -4.78 -4.03 -8.08
N ALA A 54 -5.02 -3.31 -6.98
CA ALA A 54 -4.12 -2.23 -6.60
C ALA A 54 -2.75 -2.82 -6.21
N PRO A 55 -1.61 -2.20 -6.60
CA PRO A 55 -0.29 -2.65 -6.18
C PRO A 55 -0.19 -2.72 -4.65
N ALA A 56 -0.12 -3.94 -4.11
CA ALA A 56 -0.05 -4.19 -2.68
C ALA A 56 1.33 -4.73 -2.30
N ARG A 57 1.89 -4.20 -1.21
CA ARG A 57 3.12 -4.72 -0.59
C ARG A 57 2.75 -5.51 0.66
N ARG A 58 3.12 -6.80 0.69
CA ARG A 58 2.98 -7.64 1.89
C ARG A 58 4.19 -7.42 2.79
N ILE A 59 3.94 -7.03 4.04
CA ILE A 59 4.96 -6.91 5.09
C ILE A 59 4.85 -8.13 5.99
N LEU A 60 5.99 -8.76 6.29
CA LEU A 60 6.07 -9.96 7.13
C LEU A 60 6.99 -9.71 8.31
N ALA A 61 6.60 -10.16 9.49
CA ALA A 61 7.48 -10.27 10.64
C ALA A 61 7.96 -11.72 10.75
N ALA A 62 9.27 -11.93 10.81
CA ALA A 62 9.89 -13.24 10.92
C ALA A 62 10.83 -13.28 12.13
N THR A 63 10.86 -14.43 12.80
CA THR A 63 11.76 -14.70 13.93
C THR A 63 12.54 -15.97 13.65
N ARG A 64 13.72 -16.11 14.27
CA ARG A 64 14.42 -17.39 14.28
C ARG A 64 13.53 -18.46 14.93
N LEU A 65 13.59 -19.68 14.40
CA LEU A 65 12.91 -20.85 14.97
C LEU A 65 13.25 -21.00 16.46
N GLY A 66 12.26 -21.31 17.29
CA GLY A 66 12.41 -21.49 18.74
C GLY A 66 12.61 -20.21 19.56
N ARG A 67 12.62 -19.02 18.94
CA ARG A 67 12.78 -17.74 19.66
C ARG A 67 11.50 -16.93 19.78
N ARG A 68 10.39 -17.41 19.23
CA ARG A 68 9.10 -16.71 19.23
C ARG A 68 8.59 -16.40 20.63
N ASP A 69 8.79 -17.32 21.57
CA ASP A 69 8.27 -17.21 22.94
C ASP A 69 9.19 -16.45 23.89
N HIS A 70 10.36 -15.98 23.40
CA HIS A 70 11.23 -15.13 24.20
C HIS A 70 10.48 -13.82 24.53
N PRO A 71 10.40 -13.37 25.80
CA PRO A 71 9.49 -12.30 26.22
C PRO A 71 9.59 -11.02 25.38
N MET A 72 10.81 -10.55 25.11
CA MET A 72 11.05 -9.37 24.25
C MET A 72 10.55 -9.54 22.81
N ILE A 73 10.70 -10.75 22.24
CA ILE A 73 10.27 -11.05 20.86
C ILE A 73 8.74 -11.13 20.83
N ALA A 74 8.14 -11.83 21.78
CA ALA A 74 6.68 -11.94 21.91
C ALA A 74 6.03 -10.56 22.07
N ALA A 75 6.57 -9.70 22.95
CA ALA A 75 6.09 -8.33 23.15
C ALA A 75 6.23 -7.47 21.88
N SER A 76 7.36 -7.57 21.17
CA SER A 76 7.58 -6.84 19.92
C SER A 76 6.60 -7.29 18.82
N LEU A 77 6.43 -8.60 18.64
CA LEU A 77 5.49 -9.17 17.66
C LEU A 77 4.06 -8.78 17.97
N SER A 78 3.66 -8.80 19.24
CA SER A 78 2.34 -8.35 19.68
C SER A 78 2.13 -6.88 19.32
N THR A 79 3.09 -6.01 19.66
CA THR A 79 3.01 -4.57 19.36
C THR A 79 2.90 -4.29 17.86
N ILE A 80 3.76 -4.94 17.05
CA ILE A 80 3.74 -4.81 15.59
C ILE A 80 2.39 -5.29 15.04
N SER A 81 1.89 -6.44 15.50
CA SER A 81 0.65 -7.03 15.00
C SER A 81 -0.57 -6.18 15.34
N THR A 82 -0.66 -5.69 16.57
CA THR A 82 -1.72 -4.78 17.01
C THR A 82 -1.69 -3.47 16.22
N THR A 83 -0.52 -2.87 16.05
CA THR A 83 -0.37 -1.64 15.25
C THR A 83 -0.72 -1.88 13.78
N ALA A 84 -0.28 -3.00 13.21
CA ALA A 84 -0.59 -3.35 11.83
C ALA A 84 -2.09 -3.54 11.63
N ALA A 85 -2.79 -4.20 12.57
CA ALA A 85 -4.24 -4.38 12.51
C ALA A 85 -5.00 -3.04 12.46
N ALA A 86 -4.56 -2.04 13.23
CA ALA A 86 -5.12 -0.69 13.20
C ALA A 86 -4.80 0.08 11.89
N LEU A 87 -3.72 -0.30 11.21
CA LEU A 87 -3.32 0.32 9.94
C LEU A 87 -3.94 -0.35 8.72
N LEU A 88 -4.41 -1.60 8.80
CA LEU A 88 -4.99 -2.29 7.65
C LEU A 88 -6.15 -1.48 7.07
N PRO A 89 -6.23 -1.33 5.74
CA PRO A 89 -7.41 -0.71 5.14
C PRO A 89 -8.63 -1.54 5.52
N SER A 90 -9.74 -0.89 5.89
CA SER A 90 -11.02 -1.57 6.09
C SER A 90 -11.33 -2.44 4.86
N PRO A 91 -11.82 -3.68 5.04
CA PRO A 91 -12.36 -4.44 3.92
C PRO A 91 -13.34 -3.55 3.18
N ARG A 92 -13.10 -3.29 1.89
CA ARG A 92 -14.07 -2.55 1.08
C ARG A 92 -15.36 -3.36 1.09
N GLU A 93 -16.49 -2.74 1.43
CA GLU A 93 -17.79 -3.24 1.00
C GLU A 93 -17.67 -3.51 -0.51
N THR A 94 -18.03 -4.72 -0.91
CA THR A 94 -18.03 -5.14 -2.31
C THR A 94 -19.09 -4.33 -3.05
N ASP A 95 -18.70 -3.16 -3.56
CA ASP A 95 -19.55 -2.37 -4.42
C ASP A 95 -19.63 -3.05 -5.78
N GLY A 96 -20.82 -3.51 -6.14
CA GLY A 96 -21.08 -4.28 -7.36
C GLY A 96 -21.80 -5.62 -7.17
N ALA A 97 -22.69 -5.76 -6.19
CA ALA A 97 -23.80 -6.69 -6.35
C ALA A 97 -24.63 -6.20 -7.55
N LYS A 98 -24.37 -6.76 -8.74
CA LYS A 98 -25.22 -6.58 -9.92
C LYS A 98 -26.66 -6.90 -9.51
N GLU A 99 -27.49 -5.87 -9.42
CA GLU A 99 -28.92 -5.99 -9.30
C GLU A 99 -29.41 -6.83 -10.49
N LYS A 100 -29.91 -8.03 -10.18
CA LYS A 100 -30.45 -8.94 -11.19
C LYS A 100 -31.79 -8.35 -11.62
N PRO A 101 -32.01 -8.06 -12.92
CA PRO A 101 -33.27 -7.46 -13.35
C PRO A 101 -34.43 -8.42 -13.04
N PRO A 102 -35.64 -7.91 -12.72
CA PRO A 102 -36.76 -8.75 -12.35
C PRO A 102 -37.07 -9.71 -13.49
N ARG A 103 -37.12 -11.00 -13.15
CA ARG A 103 -37.48 -12.07 -14.08
C ARG A 103 -38.95 -11.90 -14.41
N ASN A 104 -39.24 -11.28 -15.56
CA ASN A 104 -40.61 -11.18 -16.07
C ASN A 104 -41.14 -12.60 -16.28
N ARG A 105 -42.25 -12.94 -15.60
CA ARG A 105 -42.97 -14.19 -15.84
C ARG A 105 -43.92 -13.92 -17.01
N SER A 106 -43.62 -14.52 -18.16
CA SER A 106 -44.61 -14.80 -19.20
C SER A 106 -45.40 -16.05 -18.84
#